data_AF-A0A1A3PSA3-F1
#
_entry.id   AF-A0A1A3PSA3-F1
#
_cell.length_a   1.000
_cell.length_b   1.000
_cell.length_c   1.000
_cell.angle_alpha   90.00
_cell.angle_beta   90.00
_cell.angle_gamma   90.00
#
_symmetry.space_group_name_H-M   'P 1'
#
loop_
_entity.id
_entity.type
_entity.pdbx_description
1 polymer ?
#
loop_
_entity_poly.entity_id
_entity_poly.type
_entity_poly.pdbx_seq_one_letter_code
_entity_poly.pdbx_strand_id
1 'polypeptide(L)'
;MRQTELTSLIGLRDRDGDRLHLVRLDRPNGTSGYVLRVGTGKVFLTAGDLARLNGVIRLELLSANWSRLLNWAIQLLILCALAWLLTYGVTGPLFAYPWSN
;
A
#
# COMPACT_ATOMS: atom_id res chain seq x y z
N MET A 1 32.08 29.20 -12.10
CA MET A 1 31.48 27.90 -11.75
C MET A 1 29.99 28.12 -11.50
N ARG A 2 29.11 27.49 -12.29
CA ARG A 2 27.65 27.70 -12.20
C ARG A 2 27.10 26.77 -11.12
N GLN A 3 26.67 27.34 -10.01
CA GLN A 3 26.11 26.63 -8.86
C GLN A 3 24.82 25.92 -9.29
N THR A 4 24.77 24.60 -9.15
CA THR A 4 23.60 23.78 -9.50
C THR A 4 22.57 23.99 -8.40
N GLU A 5 21.46 24.67 -8.72
CA GLU A 5 20.37 24.87 -7.76
C GLU A 5 19.69 23.54 -7.46
N LEU A 6 19.87 23.05 -6.22
CA LEU A 6 19.26 21.82 -5.72
C LEU A 6 17.85 22.15 -5.22
N THR A 7 16.84 21.95 -6.06
CA THR A 7 15.44 22.02 -5.64
C THR A 7 15.04 20.67 -5.06
N SER A 8 14.98 20.60 -3.72
CA SER A 8 14.44 19.44 -3.01
C SER A 8 12.94 19.36 -3.26
N LEU A 9 12.49 18.30 -3.92
CA LEU A 9 11.10 18.23 -4.37
C LEU A 9 10.19 17.60 -3.31
N ILE A 10 10.60 16.49 -2.68
CA ILE A 10 9.74 15.72 -1.75
C ILE A 10 10.61 14.98 -0.73
N GLY A 11 10.24 15.11 0.56
CA GLY A 11 10.75 14.28 1.65
C GLY A 11 9.64 13.38 2.19
N LEU A 12 9.78 12.06 2.07
CA LEU A 12 8.87 11.08 2.66
C LEU A 12 9.54 10.42 3.86
N ARG A 13 8.80 10.22 4.94
CA ARG A 13 9.28 9.53 6.13
C ARG A 13 8.55 8.21 6.28
N ASP A 14 9.32 7.13 6.32
CA ASP A 14 8.80 5.81 6.58
C ASP A 14 8.46 5.62 8.07
N ARG A 15 7.62 4.64 8.36
CA ARG A 15 7.13 4.30 9.72
C ARG A 15 8.27 3.89 10.65
N ASP A 16 9.33 3.30 10.09
CA ASP A 16 10.56 2.90 10.78
C ASP A 16 11.55 4.07 10.98
N GLY A 17 11.17 5.28 10.55
CA GLY A 17 11.94 6.51 10.72
C GLY A 17 12.88 6.84 9.57
N ASP A 18 13.01 5.94 8.60
CA ASP A 18 13.83 6.13 7.40
C ASP A 18 13.31 7.28 6.54
N ARG A 19 14.23 8.10 6.03
CA ARG A 19 13.91 9.29 5.23
C ARG A 19 14.25 9.06 3.78
N LEU A 20 13.23 9.20 2.95
CA LEU A 20 13.29 9.18 1.50
C LEU A 20 13.33 10.62 0.99
N HIS A 21 14.42 11.01 0.34
CA HIS A 21 14.56 12.34 -0.26
C HIS A 21 14.70 12.23 -1.77
N LEU A 22 13.81 12.92 -2.50
CA LEU A 22 13.92 13.08 -3.94
C LEU A 22 14.39 14.50 -4.26
N VAL A 23 15.55 14.60 -4.90
CA VAL A 23 16.16 15.87 -5.30
C VAL A 23 16.19 15.95 -6.81
N ARG A 24 15.71 17.07 -7.37
CA ARG A 24 15.83 17.35 -8.79
C ARG A 24 17.15 18.06 -9.06
N LEU A 25 17.83 17.62 -10.11
CA LEU A 25 19.09 18.17 -10.62
C LEU A 25 18.86 18.61 -12.05
N ASP A 26 18.71 19.92 -12.25
CA ASP A 26 18.65 20.48 -13.59
C ASP A 26 20.06 20.57 -14.18
N ARG A 27 20.27 19.89 -15.31
CA ARG A 27 21.54 19.86 -16.03
C ARG A 27 21.54 20.97 -17.08
N PRO A 28 22.68 21.65 -17.34
CA PRO A 28 22.77 22.73 -18.32
C PRO A 28 22.41 22.34 -19.76
N ASN A 29 22.31 21.04 -20.07
CA ASN A 29 21.91 20.53 -21.39
C ASN A 29 20.38 20.37 -21.56
N GLY A 30 19.57 21.06 -20.74
CA GLY A 30 18.10 21.00 -20.77
C GLY A 30 17.48 19.70 -20.22
N THR A 31 18.30 18.75 -19.76
CA THR A 31 17.87 17.49 -19.17
C THR A 31 17.80 17.59 -17.65
N SER A 32 16.75 17.02 -17.05
CA SER A 32 16.64 16.90 -15.60
C SER A 32 17.01 15.48 -15.16
N GLY A 33 17.88 15.39 -14.15
CA GLY A 33 18.15 14.16 -13.41
C GLY A 33 17.52 14.21 -12.03
N TYR A 34 17.29 13.06 -11.42
CA TYR A 34 16.74 12.96 -10.07
C TYR A 34 17.71 12.16 -9.19
N VAL A 35 17.82 12.51 -7.92
CA VAL A 35 18.55 11.73 -6.93
C VAL A 35 17.58 11.26 -5.86
N LEU A 36 17.47 9.95 -5.71
CA LEU A 36 16.72 9.32 -4.64
C LEU A 36 17.72 8.95 -3.53
N ARG A 37 17.49 9.46 -2.33
CA ARG A 37 18.26 9.09 -1.14
C ARG A 37 17.38 8.27 -0.22
N VAL A 38 17.84 7.09 0.16
CA VAL A 38 17.19 6.18 1.12
C VAL A 38 18.20 5.88 2.21
N GLY A 39 17.98 6.42 3.41
CA GLY A 39 18.95 6.31 4.50
C GLY A 39 20.34 6.85 4.12
N THR A 40 21.37 5.99 4.18
CA THR A 40 22.75 6.31 3.76
C THR A 40 23.00 6.13 2.26
N GLY A 41 22.14 5.40 1.55
CA GLY A 41 22.26 5.13 0.12
C GLY A 41 21.79 6.28 -0.77
N LYS A 42 22.44 6.47 -1.91
CA LYS A 42 22.05 7.43 -2.95
C LYS A 42 21.99 6.73 -4.30
N VAL A 43 20.88 6.91 -5.02
CA VAL A 43 20.67 6.37 -6.37
C VAL A 43 20.34 7.53 -7.30
N PHE A 44 21.06 7.62 -8.42
CA PHE A 44 20.76 8.55 -9.50
C PHE A 44 19.72 7.93 -10.42
N LEU A 45 18.64 8.66 -10.68
CA LEU A 45 17.53 8.25 -11.52
C LEU A 45 17.39 9.23 -12.69
N THR A 46 17.16 8.70 -13.88
CA THR A 46 16.67 9.50 -14.99
C THR A 46 15.17 9.74 -14.86
N ALA A 47 14.61 10.67 -15.64
CA ALA A 47 13.17 10.89 -15.70
C ALA A 47 12.39 9.61 -16.09
N GLY A 48 12.97 8.77 -16.98
CA GLY A 48 12.38 7.49 -17.37
C GLY A 48 12.38 6.46 -16.24
N ASP A 49 13.46 6.39 -15.47
CA ASP A 49 13.55 5.49 -14.31
C ASP A 49 12.51 5.87 -13.24
N LEU A 50 12.33 7.17 -13.00
CA LEU A 50 11.34 7.66 -12.05
C LEU A 50 9.90 7.34 -12.48
N ALA A 51 9.58 7.45 -13.77
CA ALA A 51 8.29 7.06 -14.30
C ALA A 51 8.02 5.55 -14.11
N ARG A 52 9.05 4.73 -14.33
CA ARG A 52 8.97 3.27 -14.10
C ARG A 52 8.77 2.94 -12.62
N LEU A 53 9.52 3.62 -11.75
CA LEU A 53 9.42 3.46 -10.29
C LEU A 53 8.03 3.85 -9.78
N ASN A 54 7.45 4.94 -10.28
CA ASN A 54 6.08 5.35 -9.97
C ASN A 54 5.05 4.28 -10.40
N GLY A 55 5.26 3.63 -11.55
CA GLY A 55 4.42 2.52 -12.01
C GLY A 55 4.47 1.31 -11.07
N VAL A 56 5.67 0.91 -10.63
CA VAL A 56 5.87 -0.21 -9.69
C VAL A 56 5.24 0.10 -8.34
N ILE A 57 5.49 1.30 -7.78
CA ILE A 57 4.90 1.71 -6.50
C ILE A 57 3.37 1.68 -6.57
N ARG A 58 2.76 2.18 -7.65
CA ARG A 58 1.31 2.12 -7.84
C ARG A 58 0.78 0.69 -7.89
N LEU A 59 1.50 -0.20 -8.57
CA LEU A 59 1.11 -1.61 -8.69
C LEU A 59 1.18 -2.32 -7.33
N GLU A 60 2.25 -2.09 -6.58
CA GLU A 60 2.41 -2.62 -5.22
C GLU A 60 1.34 -2.09 -4.27
N LEU A 61 1.04 -0.78 -4.32
CA LEU A 61 -0.02 -0.19 -3.50
C LEU A 61 -1.39 -0.79 -3.83
N LEU A 62 -1.68 -1.00 -5.11
CA LEU A 62 -2.93 -1.62 -5.55
C LEU A 62 -3.03 -3.06 -5.05
N SER A 63 -1.94 -3.84 -5.15
CA SER A 63 -1.87 -5.22 -4.66
C SER A 63 -2.03 -5.31 -3.14
N ALA A 64 -1.36 -4.44 -2.39
CA ALA A 64 -1.48 -4.36 -0.93
C ALA A 64 -2.90 -3.96 -0.50
N ASN A 65 -3.54 -3.03 -1.22
CA ASN A 65 -4.92 -2.65 -0.92
C ASN A 65 -5.90 -3.78 -1.26
N TRP A 66 -5.68 -4.50 -2.36
CA TRP A 66 -6.50 -5.65 -2.76
C TRP A 66 -6.43 -6.79 -1.75
N SER A 67 -5.23 -7.16 -1.30
CA SER A 67 -5.05 -8.20 -0.27
C SER A 67 -5.73 -7.82 1.06
N ARG A 68 -5.68 -6.55 1.45
CA ARG A 68 -6.41 -6.06 2.63
C ARG A 68 -7.92 -6.17 2.45
N LEU A 69 -8.47 -5.78 1.30
CA LEU A 69 -9.90 -5.91 0.99
C LEU A 69 -10.34 -7.38 0.98
N LEU A 70 -9.52 -8.27 0.41
CA LEU A 70 -9.77 -9.70 0.41
C LEU A 70 -9.82 -10.27 1.83
N ASN A 71 -8.89 -9.85 2.70
CA ASN A 71 -8.90 -10.27 4.10
C ASN A 71 -10.19 -9.82 4.83
N TRP A 72 -10.62 -8.58 4.62
CA TRP A 72 -11.89 -8.08 5.15
C TRP A 72 -13.10 -8.88 4.63
N ALA A 73 -13.13 -9.20 3.34
CA ALA A 73 -14.20 -9.99 2.74
C ALA A 73 -14.26 -11.40 3.34
N ILE A 74 -13.11 -12.06 3.54
CA ILE A 74 -13.03 -13.38 4.19
C ILE A 74 -13.54 -13.32 5.62
N GLN A 75 -13.14 -12.31 6.41
CA GLN A 75 -13.60 -12.15 7.78
C GLN A 75 -15.13 -11.94 7.85
N LEU A 76 -15.68 -11.11 6.97
CA LEU A 76 -17.13 -10.92 6.88
C LEU A 76 -17.85 -12.21 6.50
N LEU A 77 -17.30 -12.99 5.57
CA LEU A 77 -17.88 -14.27 5.17
C LEU A 77 -17.89 -15.27 6.34
N ILE A 78 -16.81 -15.34 7.10
CA ILE A 78 -16.72 -16.17 8.32
C ILE A 78 -17.76 -15.73 9.36
N LEU A 79 -17.88 -14.42 9.62
CA LEU A 79 -18.87 -13.89 10.56
C LEU A 79 -20.31 -14.19 10.11
N CYS A 80 -20.61 -14.03 8.82
CA CYS A 80 -21.91 -14.41 8.25
C CYS A 80 -22.20 -15.90 8.40
N ALA A 81 -21.22 -16.77 8.12
CA ALA A 81 -21.37 -18.20 8.27
C ALA A 81 -21.61 -18.61 9.74
N LEU A 82 -20.91 -17.99 10.68
CA LEU A 82 -21.12 -18.20 12.12
C LEU A 82 -22.50 -17.72 12.57
N ALA A 83 -22.92 -16.53 12.14
CA ALA A 83 -24.25 -16.01 12.46
C ALA A 83 -25.35 -16.93 11.92
N TRP A 84 -25.19 -17.43 10.69
CA TRP A 84 -26.10 -18.40 10.08
C TRP A 84 -26.12 -19.74 10.84
N LEU A 85 -24.95 -20.24 11.23
CA LEU A 85 -24.85 -21.47 12.02
C LEU A 85 -25.55 -21.32 13.38
N LEU A 86 -25.38 -20.17 14.05
CA LEU A 86 -26.02 -19.88 15.33
C LEU A 86 -27.54 -19.75 15.17
N THR A 87 -28.04 -19.08 14.13
CA THR A 87 -29.48 -19.00 13.89
C THR A 87 -30.06 -20.38 13.62
N TYR A 88 -29.45 -21.21 12.76
CA TYR A 88 -29.89 -22.60 12.56
C TYR A 88 -29.78 -23.46 13.83
N GLY A 89 -28.77 -23.22 14.66
CA GLY A 89 -28.63 -23.88 15.95
C GLY A 89 -29.80 -23.54 16.88
N VAL A 90 -30.19 -22.26 16.95
CA VAL A 90 -31.24 -21.76 17.86
C VAL A 90 -32.66 -22.01 17.34
N THR A 91 -32.89 -21.92 16.02
CA THR A 91 -34.22 -22.08 15.41
C THR A 91 -34.43 -23.41 14.69
N GLY A 92 -33.38 -24.23 14.57
CA GLY A 92 -33.44 -25.53 13.91
C GLY A 92 -34.06 -26.63 14.77
N PRO A 93 -34.37 -27.79 14.16
CA PRO A 93 -35.15 -28.87 14.76
C PRO A 93 -34.53 -29.54 15.99
N LEU A 94 -33.32 -29.15 16.40
CA LEU A 94 -32.69 -29.59 17.65
C LEU A 94 -33.37 -29.00 18.90
N PHE A 95 -34.07 -27.87 18.77
CA PHE A 95 -34.91 -27.29 19.84
C PHE A 95 -36.42 -27.46 19.59
N ALA A 96 -36.82 -28.08 18.46
CA ALA A 96 -38.18 -28.56 18.29
C ALA A 96 -38.36 -29.81 19.14
N TYR A 97 -38.66 -29.61 20.42
CA TYR A 97 -39.04 -30.67 21.34
C TYR A 97 -40.18 -31.50 20.69
N PRO A 98 -40.03 -32.83 20.54
CA PRO A 98 -41.20 -33.70 20.58
C PRO A 98 -41.74 -33.63 22.02
N TRP A 99 -43.04 -33.73 22.22
CA TRP A 99 -43.77 -33.63 23.51
C TRP A 99 -44.34 -32.25 23.84
N SER A 100 -45.48 -31.93 23.23
CA SER A 100 -46.58 -31.28 23.94
C SER A 100 -47.92 -31.64 23.27
N ASN A 101 -48.57 -32.66 23.85
CA ASN A 101 -49.97 -33.10 23.73
C ASN A 101 -50.48 -33.57 22.36
#